data_AF-A0A4R2TR75-F1
#
_entry.id   AF-A0A4R2TR75-F1
#
_cell.length_a   1.000
_cell.length_b   1.000
_cell.length_c   1.000
_cell.angle_alpha   90.00
_cell.angle_beta   90.00
_cell.angle_gamma   90.00
#
_symmetry.space_group_name_H-M   'P 1'
#
loop_
_entity.id
_entity.type
_entity.pdbx_description
1 polymer ?
#
loop_
_entity_poly.entity_id
_entity_poly.type
_entity_poly.pdbx_seq_one_letter_code
_entity_poly.pdbx_strand_id
1 'polypeptide(L)'
;MDAPIYSPAAAFEQPKPVPTPLTVSSVSLAELMSAPAAWAVVLKHAPVFKVIVTSKQIQPFITNMMIESFIIYGGIVTPAQIAAINADLASLPSSEGPKT
;
A
#
# COMPACT_ATOMS: atom_id res chain seq x y z
N MET A 1 37.96 -10.37 -26.21
CA MET A 1 36.86 -10.47 -25.22
C MET A 1 35.62 -10.84 -26.01
N ASP A 2 35.20 -12.10 -25.90
CA ASP A 2 33.96 -12.57 -26.54
C ASP A 2 32.77 -12.21 -25.67
N ALA A 3 31.77 -11.56 -26.28
CA ALA A 3 30.52 -11.23 -25.61
C ALA A 3 29.65 -12.51 -25.51
N PRO A 4 28.94 -12.72 -24.39
CA PRO A 4 28.02 -13.86 -24.27
C PRO A 4 26.90 -13.75 -25.31
N ILE A 5 26.76 -14.79 -26.13
CA ILE A 5 25.68 -14.92 -27.11
C ILE A 5 24.47 -15.53 -26.41
N TYR A 6 23.39 -14.75 -26.31
CA TYR A 6 22.12 -15.23 -25.76
C TYR A 6 21.26 -15.85 -26.87
N SER A 7 20.65 -16.99 -26.59
CA SER A 7 19.69 -17.62 -27.50
C SER A 7 18.43 -16.75 -27.65
N PRO A 8 17.87 -16.61 -28.86
CA PRO A 8 16.64 -15.87 -29.06
C PRO A 8 15.49 -16.54 -28.29
N ALA A 9 14.69 -15.73 -27.58
CA ALA A 9 13.56 -16.22 -26.79
C ALA A 9 12.51 -16.89 -27.70
N ALA A 10 12.19 -18.16 -27.42
CA ALA A 10 11.29 -18.96 -28.25
C ALA A 10 9.81 -18.54 -28.14
N ALA A 11 9.42 -17.89 -27.04
CA ALA A 11 8.08 -17.38 -26.80
C ALA A 11 8.10 -16.26 -25.76
N PHE A 12 7.07 -15.42 -25.78
CA PHE A 12 6.79 -14.47 -24.71
C PHE A 12 6.10 -15.20 -23.55
N GLU A 13 6.70 -15.19 -22.36
CA GLU A 13 6.03 -15.64 -21.14
C GLU A 13 5.28 -14.46 -20.49
N GLN A 14 3.96 -14.61 -20.30
CA GLN A 14 3.18 -13.60 -19.61
C GLN A 14 3.50 -13.63 -18.11
N PRO A 15 3.84 -12.49 -17.47
CA PRO A 15 4.10 -12.44 -16.04
C PRO A 15 2.87 -12.90 -15.26
N LYS A 16 3.06 -13.82 -14.31
CA LYS A 16 2.01 -14.18 -13.35
C LYS A 16 2.06 -13.20 -12.17
N PRO A 17 0.92 -12.62 -11.76
CA PRO A 17 0.87 -11.80 -10.55
C PRO A 17 1.15 -12.70 -9.33
N VAL A 18 2.14 -12.31 -8.53
CA VAL A 18 2.46 -12.97 -7.26
C VAL A 18 1.54 -12.37 -6.19
N PRO A 19 0.97 -13.16 -5.26
CA PRO A 19 0.23 -12.63 -4.13
C PRO A 19 1.14 -11.73 -3.28
N THR A 20 0.88 -10.43 -3.29
CA THR A 20 1.65 -9.46 -2.50
C THR A 20 1.05 -9.37 -1.10
N PRO A 21 1.85 -9.43 -0.02
CA PRO A 21 1.34 -9.21 1.33
C PRO A 21 0.69 -7.82 1.43
N LEU A 22 -0.43 -7.73 2.17
CA LEU A 22 -1.12 -6.47 2.42
C LEU A 22 -0.23 -5.59 3.32
N THR A 23 0.41 -4.60 2.70
CA THR A 23 1.28 -3.65 3.40
C THR A 23 0.94 -2.22 2.99
N VAL A 24 1.25 -1.27 3.86
CA VAL A 24 1.03 0.16 3.58
C VAL A 24 1.93 0.74 2.48
N SER A 25 2.93 -0.04 2.05
CA SER A 25 3.86 0.26 0.96
C SER A 25 3.44 -0.38 -0.36
N SER A 26 2.49 -1.33 -0.35
CA SER A 26 2.02 -2.03 -1.55
C SER A 26 0.62 -1.64 -1.98
N VAL A 27 -0.10 -0.89 -1.15
CA VAL A 27 -1.52 -0.55 -1.34
C VAL A 27 -1.72 0.94 -1.15
N SER A 28 -2.52 1.53 -2.03
CA SER A 28 -2.89 2.94 -1.99
C SER A 28 -3.86 3.25 -0.83
N LEU A 29 -3.93 4.52 -0.45
CA LEU A 29 -4.87 5.00 0.55
C LEU A 29 -6.33 4.71 0.14
N ALA A 30 -6.66 4.86 -1.15
CA ALA A 30 -7.99 4.58 -1.68
C ALA A 30 -8.38 3.11 -1.53
N GLU A 31 -7.47 2.19 -1.85
CA GLU A 31 -7.69 0.76 -1.68
C GLU A 31 -7.86 0.40 -0.20
N LEU A 32 -7.03 0.95 0.69
CA LEU A 32 -7.19 0.75 2.13
C LEU A 32 -8.53 1.30 2.65
N MET A 33 -8.98 2.45 2.14
CA MET A 33 -10.30 3.02 2.47
C MET A 33 -11.47 2.17 1.95
N SER A 34 -11.28 1.43 0.86
CA SER A 34 -12.30 0.54 0.29
C SER A 34 -12.52 -0.74 1.12
N ALA A 35 -11.58 -1.08 2.00
CA ALA A 35 -11.62 -2.24 2.89
C ALA A 35 -11.85 -1.79 4.35
N PRO A 36 -13.08 -1.89 4.90
CA PRO A 36 -13.40 -1.33 6.22
C PRO A 36 -12.51 -1.82 7.38
N ALA A 37 -12.12 -3.10 7.36
CA ALA A 37 -11.25 -3.69 8.37
C ALA A 37 -9.82 -3.12 8.29
N ALA A 38 -9.24 -3.07 7.08
CA ALA A 38 -7.93 -2.47 6.85
C ALA A 38 -7.94 -0.97 7.20
N TRP A 39 -9.01 -0.26 6.86
CA TRP A 39 -9.15 1.16 7.21
C TRP A 39 -9.23 1.39 8.72
N ALA A 40 -9.93 0.52 9.45
CA ALA A 40 -9.98 0.59 10.92
C ALA A 40 -8.59 0.43 11.54
N VAL A 41 -7.75 -0.47 11.00
CA VAL A 41 -6.34 -0.62 11.43
C VAL A 41 -5.55 0.66 11.19
N VAL A 42 -5.67 1.26 10.01
CA VAL A 42 -5.01 2.54 9.70
C VAL A 42 -5.43 3.62 10.67
N LEU A 43 -6.73 3.80 10.90
CA LEU A 43 -7.26 4.84 11.79
C LEU A 43 -6.91 4.61 13.27
N LYS A 44 -6.73 3.36 13.70
CA LYS A 44 -6.29 3.01 15.06
C LYS A 44 -4.90 3.58 15.35
N HIS A 45 -3.98 3.50 14.39
CA HIS A 45 -2.57 3.92 14.58
C HIS A 45 -2.29 5.34 14.06
N ALA A 46 -3.05 5.80 13.07
CA ALA A 46 -2.89 7.10 12.42
C ALA A 46 -4.25 7.82 12.25
N PRO A 47 -4.88 8.27 13.34
CA PRO A 47 -6.21 8.89 13.30
C PRO A 47 -6.26 10.21 12.50
N VAL A 48 -5.10 10.85 12.29
CA VAL A 48 -4.95 12.05 11.46
C VAL A 48 -5.51 11.87 10.04
N PHE A 49 -5.46 10.65 9.51
CA PHE A 49 -6.01 10.34 8.20
C PHE A 49 -7.51 10.61 8.11
N LYS A 50 -8.26 10.53 9.22
CA LYS A 50 -9.69 10.85 9.25
C LYS A 50 -9.95 12.30 8.84
N VAL A 51 -9.08 13.23 9.23
CA VAL A 51 -9.19 14.65 8.86
C VAL A 51 -8.70 14.86 7.43
N ILE A 52 -7.55 14.28 7.10
CA ILE A 52 -6.91 14.41 5.79
C ILE A 52 -7.85 13.95 4.66
N VAL A 53 -8.49 12.79 4.79
CA VAL A 53 -9.36 12.25 3.73
C VAL A 53 -10.69 12.98 3.58
N THR A 54 -11.11 13.75 4.59
CA THR A 54 -12.33 14.56 4.52
C THR A 54 -12.14 15.90 3.82
N SER A 55 -10.88 16.33 3.63
CA SER A 55 -10.58 17.58 2.94
C SER A 55 -10.72 17.41 1.43
N LYS A 56 -11.80 17.97 0.88
CA LYS A 56 -12.15 17.90 -0.56
C LYS A 56 -11.07 18.48 -1.48
N GLN A 57 -10.23 19.37 -0.97
CA GLN A 57 -9.17 20.00 -1.76
C GLN A 57 -7.96 19.07 -1.97
N ILE A 58 -7.63 18.25 -0.98
CA ILE A 58 -6.43 17.39 -1.04
C ILE A 58 -6.74 15.95 -1.44
N GLN A 59 -7.98 15.49 -1.20
CA GLN A 59 -8.43 14.13 -1.50
C GLN A 59 -8.02 13.59 -2.88
N PRO A 60 -8.16 14.32 -4.01
CA PRO A 60 -7.80 13.79 -5.33
C PRO A 60 -6.30 13.51 -5.49
N PHE A 61 -5.45 14.10 -4.66
CA PHE A 61 -3.99 13.93 -4.74
C PHE A 61 -3.49 12.82 -3.82
N ILE A 62 -4.12 12.65 -2.65
CA ILE A 62 -3.64 11.73 -1.60
C ILE A 62 -4.17 10.30 -1.75
N THR A 63 -5.27 10.11 -2.47
CA THR A 63 -5.99 8.82 -2.53
C THR A 63 -5.18 7.74 -3.23
N ASN A 64 -4.38 8.12 -4.24
CA ASN A 64 -3.48 7.19 -4.93
C ASN A 64 -2.11 7.04 -4.23
N MET A 65 -1.86 7.77 -3.14
CA MET A 65 -0.60 7.68 -2.42
C MET A 65 -0.61 6.52 -1.43
N MET A 66 0.58 5.97 -1.18
CA MET A 66 0.80 4.99 -0.12
C MET A 66 0.89 5.71 1.23
N ILE A 67 0.46 5.06 2.32
CA ILE A 67 0.55 5.64 3.65
C ILE A 67 2.01 5.90 4.06
N GLU A 68 2.95 5.07 3.59
CA GLU A 68 4.38 5.26 3.82
C GLU A 68 4.90 6.59 3.26
N SER A 69 4.34 7.07 2.15
CA SER A 69 4.71 8.36 1.56
C SER A 69 4.42 9.54 2.51
N PHE A 70 3.55 9.38 3.51
CA PHE A 70 3.21 10.46 4.46
C PHE A 70 4.27 10.67 5.56
N ILE A 71 5.31 9.82 5.63
CA ILE A 71 6.45 10.05 6.52
C ILE A 71 7.15 11.38 6.17
N ILE A 72 7.32 11.67 4.87
CA ILE A 72 8.06 12.85 4.40
C ILE A 72 7.27 14.16 4.48
N TYR A 73 5.94 14.11 4.64
CA TYR A 73 5.08 15.29 4.69
C TYR A 73 4.96 15.87 6.11
N GLY A 74 6.09 16.03 6.80
CA GLY A 74 6.12 16.61 8.14
C GLY A 74 5.79 15.62 9.26
N GLY A 75 6.03 14.32 9.05
CA GLY A 75 5.84 13.30 10.09
C GLY A 75 4.37 13.02 10.43
N ILE A 76 3.47 13.18 9.45
CA ILE A 76 2.04 12.81 9.58
C ILE A 76 1.90 11.36 10.08
N VAL A 77 2.84 10.50 9.66
CA VAL A 77 2.98 9.13 10.14
C VAL A 77 4.45 8.89 10.47
N THR A 78 4.69 8.18 11.57
CA THR A 78 6.04 7.78 11.99
C THR A 78 6.38 6.37 11.50
N PRO A 79 7.66 6.02 11.35
CA PRO A 79 8.06 4.65 11.02
C PRO A 79 7.52 3.60 12.01
N ALA A 80 7.39 3.96 13.30
CA ALA A 80 6.81 3.09 14.32
C ALA A 80 5.31 2.81 14.08
N GLN A 81 4.54 3.84 13.70
CA GLN A 81 3.14 3.66 13.32
C GLN A 81 3.00 2.81 12.06
N ILE A 82 3.88 2.99 11.08
CA ILE A 82 3.91 2.16 9.85
C ILE A 82 4.14 0.69 10.19
N ALA A 83 5.12 0.39 11.04
CA ALA A 83 5.39 -0.97 11.50
C ALA A 83 4.18 -1.58 12.24
N ALA A 84 3.54 -0.79 13.12
CA ALA A 84 2.36 -1.24 13.86
C ALA A 84 1.15 -1.49 12.93
N ILE A 85 0.92 -0.63 11.94
CA ILE A 85 -0.13 -0.82 10.93
C ILE A 85 0.14 -2.09 10.14
N ASN A 86 1.37 -2.30 9.64
CA ASN A 86 1.72 -3.50 8.89
C ASN A 86 1.55 -4.79 9.70
N ALA A 87 1.91 -4.78 10.99
CA ALA A 87 1.71 -5.93 11.87
C ALA A 87 0.22 -6.27 12.04
N ASP A 88 -0.62 -5.26 12.28
CA ASP A 88 -2.06 -5.45 12.41
C ASP A 88 -2.71 -5.84 11.06
N LEU A 89 -2.28 -5.26 9.94
CA LEU A 89 -2.76 -5.63 8.60
C LEU A 89 -2.41 -7.08 8.24
N ALA A 90 -1.21 -7.54 8.61
CA ALA A 90 -0.80 -8.92 8.40
C ALA A 90 -1.63 -9.94 9.21
N SER A 91 -2.30 -9.49 10.28
CA SER A 91 -3.20 -10.32 11.08
C SER A 91 -4.63 -10.41 10.54
N LEU A 92 -4.98 -9.58 9.54
CA LEU A 92 -6.31 -9.60 8.95
C LEU A 92 -6.53 -10.86 8.08
N PRO A 93 -7.73 -11.46 8.10
CA PRO A 93 -8.10 -12.51 7.17
C PRO A 93 -7.98 -12.00 5.72
N SER A 94 -7.51 -12.84 4.79
CA SER A 94 -7.37 -12.45 3.38
C SER A 94 -8.67 -11.98 2.72
N SER A 95 -9.83 -12.35 3.28
CA SER A 95 -11.16 -11.88 2.83
C SER A 95 -11.47 -10.43 3.21
N GLU A 96 -10.72 -9.84 4.13
CA GLU A 96 -10.95 -8.49 4.66
C GLU A 96 -9.98 -7.43 4.09
N GLY A 97 -9.07 -7.86 3.20
CA GLY A 97 -8.19 -6.98 2.46
C GLY A 97 -8.87 -6.28 1.27
N PRO A 98 -8.25 -5.22 0.73
CA PRO A 98 -8.69 -4.62 -0.52
C PRO A 98 -8.70 -5.64 -1.66
N LYS A 99 -9.72 -5.59 -2.52
CA LYS A 99 -9.77 -6.40 -3.74
C LYS A 99 -8.86 -5.76 -4.78
N THR A 100 -7.64 -6.27 -4.88
CA THR A 100 -6.67 -5.93 -5.94
C THR A 100 -7.05 -6.60 -7.26
#